data_AF-A0A484HPE5-F1
#
_entry.id   AF-A0A484HPE5-F1
#
_cell.length_a   1.000
_cell.length_b   1.000
_cell.length_c   1.000
_cell.angle_alpha   90.00
_cell.angle_beta   90.00
_cell.angle_gamma   90.00
#
_symmetry.space_group_name_H-M   'P 1'
#
loop_
_entity.id
_entity.type
_entity.pdbx_description
1 polymer ?
#
loop_
_entity_poly.entity_id
_entity_poly.type
_entity_poly.pdbx_seq_one_letter_code
_entity_poly.pdbx_strand_id
1 'polypeptide(L)'
;MTVFSAYTTFTLGGGIKKDLKEIYMRAKQNNRIIVRIEKGRKKYQKTSTDKPRKDWKPELDEIAAKVKKLRGSAGQPAIHTPAFSLAKAGVEFARLAVSDPGDLDGLYDAVKKVKRALRKATTVLDRQE
;
A
#
# COMPACT_ATOMS: atom_id res chain seq x y z
N MET A 1 -45.31 29.15 18.66
CA MET A 1 -43.97 29.71 18.98
C MET A 1 -43.34 28.79 20.01
N THR A 2 -42.20 28.12 19.85
CA THR A 2 -41.15 28.11 18.83
C THR A 2 -40.40 26.78 19.06
N VAL A 3 -40.24 25.91 18.06
CA VAL A 3 -39.48 24.66 18.21
C VAL A 3 -38.04 24.95 17.78
N PHE A 4 -37.11 25.01 18.73
CA PHE A 4 -35.68 25.11 18.43
C PHE A 4 -35.15 23.74 17.99
N SER A 5 -34.94 23.58 16.68
CA SER A 5 -34.16 22.46 16.12
C SER A 5 -32.68 22.74 16.36
N ALA A 6 -32.10 22.11 17.39
CA ALA A 6 -30.68 22.16 17.65
C ALA A 6 -29.94 21.31 16.61
N TYR A 7 -29.35 21.96 15.61
CA TYR A 7 -28.39 21.31 14.70
C TYR A 7 -27.08 21.09 15.45
N THR A 8 -26.83 19.86 15.90
CA THR A 8 -25.51 19.44 16.39
C THR A 8 -24.54 19.32 15.21
N THR A 9 -23.68 20.32 15.06
CA THR A 9 -22.55 20.29 14.11
C THR A 9 -21.48 19.36 14.67
N PHE A 10 -21.52 18.07 14.33
CA PHE A 10 -20.45 17.13 14.70
C PHE A 10 -19.22 17.37 13.82
N THR A 11 -18.19 18.03 14.36
CA THR A 11 -16.89 18.14 13.71
C THR A 11 -16.14 16.81 13.85
N LEU A 12 -16.18 15.98 12.80
CA LEU A 12 -15.36 14.77 12.72
C LEU A 12 -13.88 15.15 12.69
N GLY A 13 -13.12 14.76 13.72
CA GLY A 13 -11.69 15.01 13.83
C GLY A 13 -10.90 14.41 12.66
N GLY A 14 -9.71 14.98 12.38
CA GLY A 14 -8.89 14.62 11.22
C GLY A 14 -8.55 13.13 11.10
N GLY A 15 -8.46 12.40 12.22
CA GLY A 15 -8.26 10.95 12.24
C GLY A 15 -9.44 10.17 11.64
N ILE A 16 -10.67 10.51 12.03
CA ILE A 16 -11.88 9.85 11.55
C ILE A 16 -12.08 10.08 10.04
N LYS A 17 -11.70 11.27 9.54
CA LYS A 17 -11.71 11.57 8.10
C LYS A 17 -10.72 10.69 7.33
N LYS A 18 -9.56 10.40 7.90
CA LYS A 18 -8.55 9.53 7.29
C LYS A 18 -9.04 8.08 7.24
N ASP A 19 -9.62 7.59 8.32
CA ASP A 19 -10.15 6.23 8.42
C ASP A 19 -11.35 6.03 7.48
N LEU A 20 -12.28 6.99 7.43
CA LEU A 20 -13.40 6.98 6.47
C LEU A 20 -12.92 7.00 5.03
N LYS A 21 -11.88 7.79 4.71
CA LYS A 21 -11.27 7.80 3.38
C LYS A 21 -10.64 6.46 3.05
N GLU A 22 -9.98 5.81 4.00
CA GLU A 22 -9.39 4.49 3.80
C GLU A 22 -10.45 3.40 3.60
N ILE A 23 -11.51 3.41 4.42
CA ILE A 23 -12.68 2.50 4.28
C ILE A 23 -13.35 2.71 2.92
N TYR A 24 -13.55 3.97 2.51
CA TYR A 24 -14.09 4.32 1.20
C TYR A 24 -13.22 3.80 0.06
N MET A 25 -11.90 4.00 0.13
CA MET A 25 -10.97 3.53 -0.91
C MET A 25 -10.93 2.00 -0.99
N ARG A 26 -10.97 1.29 0.15
CA ARG A 26 -11.10 -0.18 0.20
C ARG A 26 -12.41 -0.66 -0.41
N ALA A 27 -13.53 0.01 -0.12
CA ALA A 27 -14.82 -0.31 -0.72
C ALA A 27 -14.83 -0.06 -2.24
N LYS A 28 -14.18 1.03 -2.68
CA LYS A 28 -14.04 1.39 -4.11
C LYS A 28 -13.26 0.33 -4.88
N GLN A 29 -12.11 -0.08 -4.35
CA GLN A 29 -11.26 -1.10 -4.97
C GLN A 29 -11.97 -2.46 -5.08
N ASN A 30 -12.86 -2.77 -4.13
CA ASN A 30 -13.60 -4.02 -4.10
C ASN A 30 -14.97 -3.96 -4.83
N ASN A 31 -15.25 -2.91 -5.60
CA ASN A 31 -16.56 -2.66 -6.25
C ASN A 31 -17.76 -2.74 -5.28
N ARG A 32 -17.57 -2.38 -4.00
CA ARG A 32 -18.58 -2.47 -2.94
C ARG A 32 -19.36 -1.17 -2.69
N ILE A 33 -19.10 -0.11 -3.46
CA ILE A 33 -19.81 1.18 -3.27
C ILE A 33 -21.12 1.16 -4.04
N ILE A 34 -22.24 1.21 -3.31
CA ILE A 34 -23.56 1.48 -3.88
C ILE A 34 -23.69 3.01 -4.02
N VAL A 35 -23.40 3.53 -5.21
CA VAL A 35 -23.38 4.98 -5.49
C VAL A 35 -24.80 5.57 -5.64
N ARG A 36 -25.82 4.72 -5.84
CA ARG A 36 -27.23 5.15 -5.97
C ARG A 36 -28.20 4.12 -5.40
N ILE A 37 -29.19 4.58 -4.64
CA ILE A 37 -30.37 3.81 -4.23
C ILE A 37 -31.46 4.06 -5.28
N GLU A 38 -31.24 3.62 -6.53
CA GLU A 38 -32.30 3.68 -7.55
C GLU A 38 -33.21 2.45 -7.40
N LYS A 39 -34.52 2.71 -7.33
CA LYS A 39 -35.59 1.71 -7.22
C LYS A 39 -35.70 0.96 -8.55
N GLY A 40 -34.86 -0.05 -8.74
CA GLY A 40 -34.86 -0.90 -9.93
C GLY A 40 -33.67 -1.83 -9.93
N ARG A 41 -33.87 -3.07 -9.47
CA ARG A 41 -32.87 -4.14 -9.54
C ARG A 41 -32.57 -4.46 -11.01
N LYS A 42 -31.65 -3.74 -11.62
CA LYS A 42 -30.87 -4.30 -12.73
C LYS A 42 -29.80 -5.18 -12.09
N LYS A 43 -29.90 -6.50 -12.27
CA LYS A 43 -28.82 -7.43 -11.96
C LYS A 43 -27.61 -6.95 -12.76
N TYR A 44 -26.66 -6.31 -12.10
CA TYR A 44 -25.41 -5.91 -12.72
C TYR A 44 -24.66 -7.18 -13.09
N GLN A 45 -24.65 -7.49 -14.39
CA GLN A 45 -23.73 -8.46 -14.95
C GLN A 45 -22.32 -7.98 -14.62
N LYS A 46 -21.58 -8.83 -13.92
CA LYS A 46 -20.16 -8.69 -13.65
C LYS A 46 -19.46 -8.65 -15.01
N THR A 47 -19.14 -7.46 -15.52
CA THR A 47 -18.27 -7.33 -16.69
C THR A 47 -16.85 -7.62 -16.22
N SER A 48 -16.54 -8.89 -15.98
CA SER A 48 -15.15 -9.36 -15.94
C SER A 48 -14.67 -9.38 -17.38
N THR A 49 -14.32 -8.21 -17.92
CA THR A 49 -13.29 -8.16 -18.95
C THR A 49 -11.97 -8.47 -18.25
N ASP A 50 -11.78 -9.77 -17.95
CA ASP A 50 -10.49 -10.34 -17.57
C ASP A 50 -9.59 -10.25 -18.79
N LYS A 51 -9.05 -9.05 -19.04
CA LYS A 51 -7.83 -8.93 -19.81
C LYS A 51 -6.80 -9.79 -19.08
N PRO A 52 -6.04 -10.66 -19.78
CA PRO A 52 -5.03 -11.46 -19.13
C PRO A 52 -4.11 -10.52 -18.34
N ARG A 53 -4.08 -10.68 -17.02
CA ARG A 53 -3.24 -9.87 -16.16
C ARG A 53 -1.80 -10.11 -16.60
N LYS A 54 -1.12 -9.04 -17.02
CA LYS A 54 0.31 -9.13 -17.36
C LYS A 54 1.04 -9.78 -16.20
N ASP A 55 1.78 -10.85 -16.48
CA ASP A 55 2.56 -11.51 -15.46
C ASP A 55 3.80 -10.67 -15.18
N TRP A 56 3.85 -10.07 -13.99
CA TRP A 56 4.97 -9.26 -13.52
C TRP A 56 6.03 -10.06 -12.79
N LYS A 57 5.78 -11.36 -12.52
CA LYS A 57 6.73 -12.25 -11.86
C LYS A 57 8.12 -12.27 -12.52
N PRO A 58 8.26 -12.45 -13.85
CA PRO A 58 9.59 -12.52 -14.47
C PRO A 58 10.37 -11.22 -14.33
N GLU A 59 9.73 -10.07 -14.56
CA GLU A 59 10.38 -8.75 -14.43
C GLU A 59 10.84 -8.49 -12.98
N LEU A 60 10.01 -8.85 -11.99
CA LEU A 60 10.36 -8.71 -10.58
C LEU A 60 11.48 -9.67 -10.14
N ASP A 61 11.55 -10.86 -10.72
CA ASP A 61 12.61 -11.82 -10.45
C ASP A 61 13.96 -11.32 -10.97
N GLU A 62 13.99 -10.72 -12.16
CA GLU A 62 15.18 -10.07 -12.71
C GLU A 62 15.67 -8.93 -11.82
N ILE A 63 14.74 -8.06 -11.39
CA ILE A 63 15.07 -6.97 -10.48
C ILE A 63 15.59 -7.52 -9.15
N ALA A 64 14.95 -8.55 -8.59
CA ALA A 64 15.41 -9.18 -7.36
C ALA A 64 16.81 -9.76 -7.50
N ALA A 65 17.15 -10.38 -8.64
CA ALA A 65 18.47 -10.89 -8.91
C ALA A 65 19.53 -9.77 -8.97
N LYS A 66 19.20 -8.63 -9.61
CA LYS A 66 20.07 -7.45 -9.66
C LYS A 66 20.27 -6.83 -8.27
N VAL A 67 19.19 -6.63 -7.53
CA VAL A 67 19.20 -5.98 -6.21
C VAL A 67 19.87 -6.85 -5.14
N LYS A 68 19.81 -8.20 -5.24
CA LYS A 68 20.55 -9.11 -4.36
C LYS A 68 22.07 -8.92 -4.42
N LYS A 69 22.60 -8.54 -5.58
CA LYS A 69 24.04 -8.29 -5.78
C LYS A 69 24.53 -7.01 -5.11
N LEU A 70 23.63 -6.08 -4.79
CA LEU A 70 23.98 -4.84 -4.11
C LEU A 70 24.48 -5.14 -2.69
N ARG A 71 25.72 -4.75 -2.40
CA ARG A 71 26.32 -4.85 -1.06
C ARG A 71 27.00 -3.52 -0.73
N GLY A 72 26.80 -3.04 0.49
CA GLY A 72 27.65 -1.98 1.02
C GLY A 72 28.98 -2.59 1.43
N SER A 73 30.08 -2.00 0.98
CA SER A 73 31.44 -2.38 1.38
C SER A 73 32.00 -1.36 2.37
N ALA A 74 32.94 -1.79 3.21
CA ALA A 74 33.77 -0.87 3.97
C ALA A 74 34.50 0.07 2.99
N GLY A 75 34.41 1.39 3.21
CA GLY A 75 34.97 2.42 2.33
C GLY A 75 33.97 3.11 1.38
N GLN A 76 32.71 2.69 1.38
CA GLN A 76 31.63 3.34 0.62
C GLN A 76 30.79 4.25 1.54
N PRO A 77 30.05 5.24 0.98
CA PRO A 77 29.12 6.07 1.75
C PRO A 77 28.21 5.25 2.66
N ALA A 78 28.10 5.67 3.93
CA ALA A 78 27.32 4.97 4.95
C ALA A 78 25.84 4.78 4.55
N ILE A 79 25.33 5.62 3.65
CA ILE A 79 23.96 5.57 3.12
C ILE A 79 23.72 4.39 2.16
N HIS A 80 24.75 3.83 1.52
CA HIS A 80 24.59 2.76 0.53
C HIS A 80 24.02 1.48 1.13
N THR A 81 24.53 1.05 2.29
CA THR A 81 24.05 -0.14 2.99
C THR A 81 22.54 -0.09 3.30
N PRO A 82 22.02 0.95 4.00
CA PRO A 82 20.60 1.04 4.30
C PRO A 82 19.74 1.31 3.04
N ALA A 83 20.23 2.06 2.06
CA ALA A 83 19.52 2.27 0.79
C ALA A 83 19.34 0.95 0.02
N PHE A 84 20.39 0.13 -0.07
CA PHE A 84 20.30 -1.20 -0.70
C PHE A 84 19.43 -2.16 0.09
N SER A 85 19.43 -2.08 1.43
CA SER A 85 18.51 -2.85 2.27
C SER A 85 17.05 -2.47 2.00
N LEU A 86 16.76 -1.18 1.77
CA LEU A 86 15.42 -0.71 1.43
C LEU A 86 14.98 -1.23 0.06
N ALA A 87 15.85 -1.14 -0.95
CA ALA A 87 15.57 -1.67 -2.28
C ALA A 87 15.26 -3.18 -2.24
N LYS A 88 16.05 -3.97 -1.50
CA LYS A 88 15.82 -5.42 -1.32
C LYS A 88 14.44 -5.71 -0.72
N ALA A 89 14.13 -5.05 0.40
CA ALA A 89 12.85 -5.25 1.08
C ALA A 89 11.65 -4.84 0.20
N GLY A 90 11.77 -3.75 -0.56
CA GLY A 90 10.71 -3.28 -1.46
C GLY A 90 10.42 -4.28 -2.59
N VAL A 91 11.47 -4.83 -3.19
CA VAL A 91 11.33 -5.84 -4.26
C VAL A 91 10.77 -7.16 -3.70
N GLU A 92 11.19 -7.59 -2.51
CA GLU A 92 10.59 -8.77 -1.85
C GLU A 92 9.10 -8.59 -1.58
N PHE A 93 8.70 -7.41 -1.09
CA PHE A 93 7.29 -7.08 -0.89
C PHE A 93 6.50 -7.13 -2.22
N ALA A 94 7.05 -6.54 -3.29
CA ALA A 94 6.42 -6.58 -4.61
C ALA A 94 6.27 -8.02 -5.14
N ARG A 95 7.29 -8.86 -4.97
CA ARG A 95 7.24 -10.28 -5.37
C ARG A 95 6.16 -11.05 -4.60
N LEU A 96 6.05 -10.83 -3.30
CA LEU A 96 5.05 -11.49 -2.46
C LEU A 96 3.63 -11.05 -2.85
N ALA A 97 3.43 -9.75 -3.08
CA ALA A 97 2.15 -9.20 -3.53
C ALA A 97 1.68 -9.75 -4.89
N VAL A 98 2.61 -10.06 -5.80
CA VAL A 98 2.29 -10.62 -7.12
C VAL A 98 2.16 -12.15 -7.07
N SER A 99 2.92 -12.82 -6.21
CA SER A 99 2.95 -14.29 -6.14
C SER A 99 1.80 -14.86 -5.35
N ASP A 100 1.49 -14.26 -4.20
CA ASP A 100 0.43 -14.67 -3.30
C ASP A 100 -0.29 -13.43 -2.73
N PRO A 101 -1.26 -12.87 -3.48
CA PRO A 101 -2.05 -11.75 -2.99
C PRO A 101 -3.03 -12.14 -1.85
N GLY A 102 -3.19 -13.44 -1.56
CA GLY A 102 -4.08 -13.94 -0.51
C GLY A 102 -3.41 -14.01 0.87
N ASP A 103 -2.09 -14.13 0.91
CA ASP A 103 -1.29 -14.14 2.15
C ASP A 103 -1.13 -12.73 2.74
N LEU A 104 -2.19 -12.26 3.41
CA LEU A 104 -2.21 -10.95 4.06
C LEU A 104 -1.18 -10.83 5.19
N ASP A 105 -0.89 -11.93 5.89
CA ASP A 105 0.07 -11.94 7.00
C ASP A 105 1.49 -11.79 6.48
N GLY A 106 1.87 -12.55 5.45
CA GLY A 106 3.17 -12.41 4.77
C GLY A 106 3.35 -11.05 4.12
N LEU A 107 2.30 -10.49 3.52
CA LEU A 107 2.27 -9.11 3.01
C LEU A 107 2.54 -8.10 4.12
N TYR A 108 1.90 -8.26 5.27
CA TYR A 108 2.06 -7.36 6.40
C TYR A 108 3.48 -7.40 6.98
N ASP A 109 4.05 -8.58 7.11
CA ASP A 109 5.44 -8.75 7.58
C ASP A 109 6.47 -8.22 6.57
N ALA A 110 6.21 -8.40 5.26
CA ALA A 110 7.02 -7.77 4.22
C ALA A 110 6.98 -6.23 4.31
N VAL A 111 5.80 -5.63 4.53
CA VAL A 111 5.68 -4.18 4.75
C VAL A 111 6.43 -3.73 6.01
N LYS A 112 6.38 -4.49 7.11
CA LYS A 112 7.19 -4.18 8.31
C LYS A 112 8.68 -4.15 7.99
N LYS A 113 9.19 -5.09 7.19
CA LYS A 113 10.60 -5.11 6.76
C LYS A 113 10.95 -3.85 5.96
N VAL A 114 10.09 -3.45 5.01
CA VAL A 114 10.28 -2.21 4.23
C VAL A 114 10.34 -0.99 5.15
N LYS A 115 9.39 -0.85 6.08
CA LYS A 115 9.37 0.26 7.05
C LYS A 115 10.63 0.32 7.91
N ARG A 116 11.11 -0.84 8.39
CA ARG A 116 12.36 -0.92 9.17
C ARG A 116 13.56 -0.48 8.34
N ALA A 117 13.66 -0.93 7.09
CA ALA A 117 14.75 -0.55 6.19
C ALA A 117 14.72 0.96 5.86
N LEU A 118 13.52 1.50 5.61
CA LEU A 118 13.32 2.94 5.38
C LEU A 118 13.80 3.76 6.58
N ARG A 119 13.39 3.38 7.79
CA ARG A 119 13.83 4.07 9.02
C ARG A 119 15.35 4.08 9.18
N LYS A 120 16.04 3.00 8.79
CA LYS A 120 17.51 2.96 8.80
C LYS A 120 18.10 3.92 7.78
N ALA A 121 17.53 3.99 6.58
CA ALA A 121 18.00 4.90 5.53
C ALA A 121 17.81 6.36 5.94
N THR A 122 16.64 6.73 6.47
CA THR A 122 16.38 8.09 6.97
C THR A 122 17.31 8.44 8.13
N THR A 123 17.49 7.55 9.10
CA THR A 123 18.40 7.80 10.24
C THR A 123 19.83 8.09 9.79
N VAL A 124 20.31 7.45 8.72
CA VAL A 124 21.65 7.73 8.20
C VAL A 124 21.68 9.05 7.42
N LEU A 125 20.62 9.37 6.67
CA LEU A 125 20.49 10.63 5.96
C LEU A 125 20.45 11.82 6.94
N ASP A 126 19.63 11.73 7.99
CA ASP A 126 19.48 12.75 9.04
C ASP A 126 20.77 12.99 9.85
N ARG A 127 21.74 12.06 9.78
CA ARG A 127 23.06 12.23 10.42
C ARG A 127 24.11 12.87 9.52
N GLN A 128 23.80 13.01 8.23
CA GLN A 128 24.68 13.63 7.23
C GLN A 128 24.27 15.07 6.89
N GLU A 129 23.06 15.49 7.28
CA GLU A 129 22.65 16.90 7.37
C GLU A 129 23.14 17.53 8.68
#